data_AF-X1NKN6-F1
#
_entry.id   AF-X1NKN6-F1
#
_cell.length_a   1.000
_cell.length_b   1.000
_cell.length_c   1.000
_cell.angle_alpha   90.00
_cell.angle_beta   90.00
_cell.angle_gamma   90.00
#
_symmetry.space_group_name_H-M   'P 1'
#
loop_
_entity.id
_entity.type
_entity.pdbx_description
1 polymer ?
#
loop_
_entity_poly.entity_id
_entity_poly.type
_entity_poly.pdbx_seq_one_letter_code
_entity_poly.pdbx_strand_id
1 'polypeptide(L)'
;LVFGAVIGIQEGERKLLSEDAFLEALSAGIALNAVAERLGQDTIISKDARRKERLEAVIETAVTVNHEINNPLTAILGNVQLLLLKRQDLDKDLSEKLKTIEASAMKIRDVTQRLLRLTSARSVEYTEGTSMLDLSDEQKDEDKQ
;
A
#
# COMPACT_ATOMS: atom_id res chain seq x y z
N LEU A 1 9.69 -5.04 -59.33
CA LEU A 1 10.94 -4.88 -58.57
C LEU A 1 11.47 -3.46 -58.78
N VAL A 2 10.88 -2.47 -58.10
CA VAL A 2 11.42 -1.09 -58.06
C VAL A 2 11.05 -0.48 -56.71
N PHE A 3 11.73 -0.89 -55.64
CA PHE A 3 11.81 -0.12 -54.39
C PHE A 3 13.16 0.61 -54.39
N GLY A 4 13.30 1.56 -55.32
CA GLY A 4 14.53 2.32 -55.56
C GLY A 4 14.29 3.82 -55.63
N ALA A 5 13.19 4.31 -55.06
CA ALA A 5 12.90 5.72 -54.97
C ALA A 5 12.66 6.06 -53.49
N VAL A 6 13.32 7.11 -53.01
CA VAL A 6 13.23 7.69 -51.66
C VAL A 6 14.25 7.14 -50.65
N ILE A 7 15.52 7.55 -50.79
CA ILE A 7 16.30 8.24 -49.73
C ILE A 7 17.22 9.26 -50.45
N GLY A 8 17.27 10.50 -49.96
CA GLY A 8 17.58 11.71 -50.72
C GLY A 8 19.03 11.94 -51.16
N ILE A 9 19.16 12.43 -52.40
CA ILE A 9 20.36 13.08 -52.91
C ILE A 9 20.31 14.56 -52.48
N GLN A 10 21.17 14.91 -51.54
CA GLN A 10 21.60 16.27 -51.20
C GLN A 10 23.10 16.33 -51.51
N GLU A 11 23.51 17.29 -52.34
CA GLU A 11 24.88 17.48 -52.81
C GLU A 11 25.80 17.95 -51.67
N GLY A 12 26.91 17.26 -51.49
CA GLY A 12 27.95 17.50 -50.48
C GLY A 12 28.66 16.18 -50.16
N GLU A 13 29.95 16.21 -49.80
CA GLU A 13 30.79 15.04 -49.48
C GLU A 13 30.13 14.14 -48.41
N ARG A 14 29.24 13.23 -48.82
CA ARG A 14 28.49 12.36 -47.92
C ARG A 14 28.84 10.92 -48.19
N LYS A 15 29.50 10.32 -47.21
CA LYS A 15 29.73 8.87 -47.10
C LYS A 15 28.41 8.15 -47.34
N LEU A 16 28.34 7.39 -48.44
CA LEU A 16 27.30 6.39 -48.66
C LEU A 16 27.42 5.37 -47.53
N LEU A 17 26.47 5.35 -46.61
CA LEU A 17 26.32 4.25 -45.65
C LEU A 17 25.96 3.00 -46.46
N SER A 18 26.67 1.89 -46.26
CA SER A 18 26.29 0.62 -46.87
C SER A 18 24.92 0.19 -46.34
N GLU A 19 24.09 -0.40 -47.20
CA GLU A 19 22.78 -0.94 -46.85
C GLU A 19 22.89 -1.91 -45.66
N ASP A 20 23.94 -2.73 -45.64
CA ASP A 20 24.24 -3.66 -44.55
C ASP A 20 24.45 -2.95 -43.20
N ALA A 21 25.22 -1.87 -43.17
CA ALA A 21 25.48 -1.11 -41.94
C ALA A 21 24.22 -0.39 -41.45
N PHE A 22 23.35 0.04 -42.37
CA PHE A 22 22.06 0.61 -42.03
C PHE A 22 21.12 -0.43 -41.42
N LEU A 23 21.02 -1.63 -42.01
CA LEU A 23 20.17 -2.72 -41.53
C LEU A 23 20.64 -3.27 -40.19
N GLU A 24 21.95 -3.35 -39.96
CA GLU A 24 22.53 -3.74 -38.67
C GLU A 24 22.18 -2.73 -37.57
N ALA A 25 22.35 -1.43 -37.84
CA ALA A 25 21.99 -0.38 -36.89
C ALA A 25 20.49 -0.35 -36.59
N LEU A 26 19.63 -0.56 -37.60
CA LEU A 26 18.19 -0.63 -37.44
C LEU A 26 17.78 -1.85 -36.59
N SER A 27 18.36 -3.02 -36.87
CA SER A 27 18.10 -4.25 -36.12
C SER A 27 18.53 -4.12 -34.66
N ALA A 28 19.72 -3.54 -34.41
CA ALA A 28 20.19 -3.25 -33.06
C ALA A 28 19.26 -2.26 -32.33
N GLY A 29 18.77 -1.22 -33.01
CA GLY A 29 17.82 -0.27 -32.46
C GLY A 29 16.48 -0.90 -32.07
N ILE A 30 15.91 -1.75 -32.95
CA ILE A 30 14.67 -2.48 -32.66
C ILE A 30 14.86 -3.44 -31.49
N ALA A 31 15.97 -4.18 -31.47
CA ALA A 31 16.29 -5.10 -30.38
C ALA A 31 16.42 -4.36 -29.04
N LEU A 32 17.12 -3.21 -29.03
CA LEU A 32 17.25 -2.39 -27.84
C LEU A 32 15.90 -1.87 -27.33
N ASN A 33 15.04 -1.40 -28.24
CA ASN A 33 13.69 -0.93 -27.87
C ASN A 33 12.82 -2.06 -27.30
N ALA A 34 12.84 -3.24 -27.94
CA ALA A 34 12.10 -4.41 -27.45
C ALA A 34 12.59 -4.88 -26.07
N VAL A 35 13.90 -4.80 -25.81
CA VAL A 35 14.47 -5.10 -24.49
C VAL A 35 14.06 -4.05 -23.47
N ALA A 36 14.11 -2.75 -23.81
CA ALA A 36 13.72 -1.66 -22.92
C ALA A 36 12.23 -1.77 -22.52
N GLU A 37 11.35 -2.11 -23.47
CA GLU A 37 9.92 -2.29 -23.20
C GLU A 37 9.66 -3.46 -22.24
N ARG A 38 10.33 -4.61 -22.45
CA ARG A 38 10.22 -5.78 -21.57
C ARG A 38 10.73 -5.50 -20.15
N LEU A 39 11.88 -4.84 -20.01
CA LEU A 39 12.41 -4.43 -18.71
C LEU A 39 11.44 -3.48 -17.97
N GLY A 40 10.81 -2.56 -18.71
CA GLY A 40 9.76 -1.69 -18.17
C GLY A 40 8.55 -2.48 -17.65
N GLN A 41 8.01 -3.39 -18.46
CA GLN A 41 6.87 -4.24 -18.08
C GLN A 41 7.19 -5.16 -16.90
N ASP A 42 8.32 -5.86 -16.93
CA ASP A 42 8.71 -6.80 -15.88
C ASP A 42 8.86 -6.08 -14.54
N THR A 43 9.44 -4.89 -14.53
CA THR A 43 9.61 -4.11 -13.29
C THR A 43 8.29 -3.57 -12.72
N ILE A 44 7.34 -3.16 -13.57
CA ILE A 44 6.01 -2.70 -13.13
C ILE A 44 5.22 -3.87 -12.55
N ILE A 45 5.11 -4.99 -13.29
CA ILE A 45 4.39 -6.19 -12.85
C ILE A 45 4.97 -6.71 -11.54
N SER A 46 6.31 -6.77 -11.43
CA SER A 46 6.99 -7.23 -10.21
C SER A 46 6.73 -6.30 -9.02
N LYS A 47 6.72 -4.98 -9.23
CA LYS A 47 6.42 -4.00 -8.18
C LYS A 47 4.97 -4.11 -7.71
N ASP A 48 4.04 -4.27 -8.64
CA ASP A 48 2.61 -4.39 -8.32
C ASP A 48 2.29 -5.70 -7.61
N ALA A 49 2.88 -6.82 -8.08
CA ALA A 49 2.77 -8.11 -7.40
C ALA A 49 3.31 -8.03 -5.96
N ARG A 50 4.49 -7.43 -5.77
CA ARG A 50 5.09 -7.27 -4.43
C ARG A 50 4.27 -6.35 -3.51
N ARG A 51 3.65 -5.30 -4.06
CA ARG A 51 2.75 -4.41 -3.29
C ARG A 51 1.49 -5.14 -2.86
N LYS A 52 0.91 -5.94 -3.76
CA LYS A 52 -0.27 -6.76 -3.49
C LYS A 52 0.02 -7.81 -2.41
N GLU A 53 1.11 -8.56 -2.55
CA GLU A 53 1.54 -9.55 -1.56
C GLU A 53 1.76 -8.92 -0.18
N ARG A 54 2.42 -7.75 -0.15
CA ARG A 54 2.60 -7.00 1.11
C ARG A 54 1.27 -6.58 1.72
N LEU A 55 0.33 -6.10 0.92
CA LEU A 55 -0.99 -5.69 1.40
C LEU A 55 -1.78 -6.90 1.94
N GLU A 56 -1.75 -8.04 1.23
CA GLU A 56 -2.40 -9.28 1.66
C GLU A 56 -1.86 -9.75 3.02
N ALA A 57 -0.53 -9.77 3.20
CA ALA A 57 0.09 -10.12 4.47
C ALA A 57 -0.29 -9.15 5.62
N VAL A 58 -0.40 -7.85 5.32
CA VAL A 58 -0.85 -6.85 6.30
C VAL A 58 -2.33 -7.07 6.67
N ILE A 59 -3.19 -7.35 5.69
CA ILE A 59 -4.62 -7.63 5.92
C ILE A 59 -4.79 -8.90 6.74
N GLU A 60 -4.07 -9.98 6.42
CA GLU A 60 -4.12 -11.23 7.17
C GLU A 60 -3.71 -11.00 8.63
N THR A 61 -2.59 -10.31 8.84
CA THR A 61 -2.14 -9.93 10.18
C THR A 61 -3.18 -9.07 10.91
N ALA A 62 -3.78 -8.09 10.23
CA ALA A 62 -4.82 -7.22 10.77
C ALA A 62 -6.07 -8.00 11.22
N VAL A 63 -6.50 -8.99 10.44
CA VAL A 63 -7.63 -9.87 10.77
C VAL A 63 -7.32 -10.67 12.04
N THR A 64 -6.17 -11.35 12.09
CA THR A 64 -5.76 -12.14 13.26
C THR A 64 -5.66 -11.27 14.51
N VAL A 65 -4.98 -10.13 14.43
CA VAL A 65 -4.83 -9.19 15.54
C VAL A 65 -6.19 -8.68 16.02
N ASN A 66 -7.11 -8.35 15.10
CA ASN A 66 -8.46 -7.95 15.46
C ASN A 66 -9.20 -9.02 16.26
N HIS A 67 -9.18 -10.26 15.80
CA HIS A 67 -9.85 -11.36 16.50
C HIS A 67 -9.23 -11.59 17.88
N GLU A 68 -7.91 -11.72 17.95
CA GLU A 68 -7.21 -12.03 19.21
C GLU A 68 -7.27 -10.89 20.23
N ILE A 69 -7.35 -9.63 19.80
CA ILE A 69 -7.52 -8.48 20.71
C ILE A 69 -8.99 -8.27 21.10
N ASN A 70 -9.93 -8.38 20.16
CA ASN A 70 -11.34 -8.12 20.45
C ASN A 70 -11.94 -9.16 21.40
N ASN A 71 -11.41 -10.38 21.44
CA ASN A 71 -11.83 -11.43 22.39
C ASN A 71 -11.64 -11.00 23.87
N PRO A 72 -10.42 -10.70 24.35
CA PRO A 72 -10.21 -10.22 25.72
C PRO A 72 -10.89 -8.86 25.96
N LEU A 73 -10.94 -7.96 24.98
CA LEU A 73 -11.69 -6.69 25.14
C LEU A 73 -13.17 -6.91 25.40
N THR A 74 -13.80 -7.87 24.72
CA THR A 74 -15.21 -8.22 24.93
C THR A 74 -15.42 -8.73 26.35
N ALA A 75 -14.52 -9.58 26.86
CA ALA A 75 -14.59 -10.05 28.23
C ALA A 75 -14.40 -8.91 29.26
N ILE A 76 -13.44 -8.01 29.03
CA ILE A 76 -13.19 -6.84 29.89
C ILE A 76 -14.44 -5.93 29.92
N LEU A 77 -14.93 -5.53 28.75
CA LEU A 77 -16.10 -4.66 28.63
C LEU A 77 -17.34 -5.31 29.25
N GLY A 78 -17.57 -6.60 29.00
CA GLY A 78 -18.69 -7.34 29.61
C GLY A 78 -18.64 -7.32 31.13
N ASN A 79 -17.47 -7.58 31.73
CA ASN A 79 -17.33 -7.53 33.20
C ASN A 79 -17.52 -6.11 33.75
N VAL A 80 -16.91 -5.10 33.13
CA VAL A 80 -17.03 -3.70 33.56
C VAL A 80 -18.48 -3.23 33.48
N GLN A 81 -19.15 -3.50 32.37
CA GLN A 81 -20.56 -3.12 32.16
C GLN A 81 -21.49 -3.86 33.13
N LEU A 82 -21.25 -5.15 33.39
CA LEU A 82 -22.01 -5.90 34.40
C LEU A 82 -21.84 -5.31 35.80
N LEU A 83 -20.62 -4.91 36.19
CA LEU A 83 -20.36 -4.27 37.48
C LEU A 83 -21.09 -2.92 37.57
N LEU A 84 -20.94 -2.06 36.56
CA LEU A 84 -21.59 -0.75 36.52
C LEU A 84 -23.13 -0.84 36.51
N LEU A 85 -23.70 -1.88 35.90
CA LEU A 85 -25.15 -2.06 35.79
C LEU A 85 -25.76 -2.73 37.03
N LYS A 86 -25.09 -3.74 37.60
CA LYS A 86 -25.68 -4.62 38.64
C LYS A 86 -25.32 -4.25 40.07
N ARG A 87 -24.26 -3.45 40.31
CA ARG A 87 -23.86 -3.04 41.66
C ARG A 87 -24.39 -1.64 41.97
N GLN A 88 -25.24 -1.53 42.98
CA GLN A 88 -25.80 -0.26 43.45
C GLN A 88 -24.96 0.37 44.59
N ASP A 89 -24.00 -0.38 45.12
CA ASP A 89 -23.12 -0.04 46.24
C ASP A 89 -21.70 0.33 45.81
N LEU A 90 -21.48 0.62 44.53
CA LEU A 90 -20.20 1.11 44.02
C LEU A 90 -19.91 2.49 44.60
N ASP A 91 -18.78 2.63 45.29
CA ASP A 91 -18.29 3.96 45.62
C ASP A 91 -17.94 4.75 44.36
N LYS A 92 -17.88 6.08 44.51
CA LYS A 92 -17.68 7.00 43.38
C LYS A 92 -16.32 6.79 42.69
N ASP A 93 -15.26 6.55 43.46
CA ASP A 93 -13.90 6.37 42.93
C ASP A 93 -13.81 5.08 42.08
N LEU A 94 -14.37 3.98 42.58
CA LEU A 94 -14.43 2.72 41.85
C LEU A 94 -15.31 2.84 40.59
N SER A 95 -16.43 3.56 40.66
CA SER A 95 -17.26 3.82 39.47
C SER A 95 -16.51 4.60 38.40
N GLU A 96 -15.74 5.64 38.78
CA GLU A 96 -14.92 6.43 37.85
C GLU A 96 -13.78 5.61 37.23
N LYS A 97 -13.14 4.73 38.01
CA LYS A 97 -12.13 3.79 37.52
C LYS A 97 -12.71 2.83 36.49
N LEU A 98 -13.87 2.23 36.77
CA LEU A 98 -14.56 1.34 35.84
C LEU A 98 -14.91 2.04 34.52
N LYS A 99 -15.44 3.27 34.57
CA LYS A 99 -15.70 4.08 33.36
C LYS A 99 -14.43 4.39 32.57
N THR A 100 -13.31 4.62 33.26
CA THR A 100 -12.01 4.85 32.61
C THR A 100 -11.52 3.59 31.89
N ILE A 101 -11.70 2.41 32.49
CA ILE A 101 -11.38 1.12 31.87
C ILE A 101 -12.26 0.89 30.64
N GLU A 102 -13.57 1.11 30.75
CA GLU A 102 -14.50 1.00 29.62
C GLU A 102 -14.09 1.90 28.46
N ALA A 103 -13.85 3.19 28.72
CA ALA A 103 -13.43 4.14 27.69
C ALA A 103 -12.10 3.75 27.04
N SER A 104 -11.14 3.22 27.81
CA SER A 104 -9.85 2.77 27.29
C SER A 104 -10.00 1.53 26.42
N ALA A 105 -10.79 0.55 26.85
CA ALA A 105 -11.08 -0.65 26.08
C ALA A 105 -11.80 -0.32 24.75
N MET A 106 -12.74 0.63 24.77
CA MET A 106 -13.38 1.13 23.55
C MET A 106 -12.38 1.79 22.59
N LYS A 107 -11.47 2.63 23.10
CA LYS A 107 -10.41 3.23 22.26
C LYS A 107 -9.52 2.19 21.59
N ILE A 108 -9.15 1.12 22.30
CA ILE A 108 -8.37 0.02 21.71
C ILE A 108 -9.16 -0.64 20.60
N ARG A 109 -10.45 -0.94 20.82
CA ARG A 109 -11.33 -1.50 19.80
C ARG A 109 -11.43 -0.61 18.55
N ASP A 110 -11.48 0.70 18.73
CA ASP A 110 -11.53 1.63 17.60
C ASP A 110 -10.23 1.62 16.78
N VAL A 111 -9.07 1.50 17.46
CA VAL A 111 -7.76 1.37 16.78
C VAL A 111 -7.66 0.04 16.03
N THR A 112 -8.08 -1.07 16.61
CA THR A 112 -8.06 -2.37 15.92
C THR A 112 -9.02 -2.38 14.73
N GLN A 113 -10.20 -1.76 14.84
CA GLN A 113 -11.12 -1.61 13.72
C GLN A 113 -10.55 -0.76 12.57
N ARG A 114 -9.80 0.31 12.87
CA ARG A 114 -9.10 1.09 11.83
C ARG A 114 -8.04 0.26 11.11
N LEU A 115 -7.31 -0.59 11.84
CA LEU A 115 -6.36 -1.54 11.25
C LEU A 115 -7.05 -2.52 10.27
N LEU A 116 -8.31 -2.92 10.53
CA LEU A 116 -9.07 -3.80 9.63
C LEU A 116 -9.55 -3.10 8.34
N ARG A 117 -9.68 -1.77 8.36
CA ARG A 117 -10.21 -0.96 7.24
C ARG A 117 -9.13 -0.52 6.26
N LEU A 118 -7.89 -0.97 6.43
CA LEU A 118 -6.79 -0.59 5.57
C LEU A 118 -7.02 -1.04 4.12
N THR A 119 -6.98 -0.07 3.22
CA THR A 119 -7.03 -0.23 1.77
C THR A 119 -5.63 -0.21 1.15
N SER A 120 -4.63 0.28 1.89
CA SER A 120 -3.25 0.39 1.45
C SER A 120 -2.26 0.13 2.59
N ALA A 121 -1.09 -0.42 2.27
CA ALA A 121 -0.02 -0.71 3.23
C ALA A 121 1.07 0.37 3.18
N ARG A 122 0.69 1.63 3.49
CA ARG A 122 1.64 2.73 3.57
C ARG A 122 2.41 2.72 4.89
N SER A 123 3.68 3.07 4.80
CA SER A 123 4.55 3.21 5.96
C SER A 123 4.91 4.67 6.18
N VAL A 124 4.86 5.11 7.43
CA VAL A 124 5.33 6.42 7.88
C VAL A 124 6.50 6.21 8.84
N GLU A 125 7.43 7.16 8.87
CA GLU A 125 8.57 7.11 9.79
C GLU A 125 8.08 7.33 11.22
N TYR A 126 8.42 6.41 12.11
CA TYR A 126 8.06 6.47 13.53
C TYR A 126 9.21 7.05 14.35
N THR A 127 10.41 6.50 14.17
CA THR A 127 11.68 6.93 14.77
C THR A 127 12.82 6.54 13.84
N GLU A 128 14.05 7.03 14.09
CA GLU A 128 15.22 6.76 13.25
C GLU A 128 15.37 5.26 12.90
N GLY A 129 15.14 4.92 11.63
CA GLY A 129 15.26 3.57 11.09
C GLY A 129 14.05 2.65 11.32
N THR A 130 12.98 3.12 11.96
CA THR A 130 11.75 2.33 12.20
C THR A 130 10.55 3.00 11.55
N SER A 131 9.84 2.25 10.71
CA SER A 131 8.58 2.70 10.11
C SER A 131 7.38 2.00 10.74
N MET A 132 6.27 2.72 10.86
CA MET A 132 4.99 2.17 11.29
C MET A 132 3.98 2.19 10.14
N LEU A 133 2.96 1.35 10.24
CA LEU A 133 1.84 1.36 9.31
C LEU A 133 1.00 2.61 9.52
N ASP A 134 0.68 3.30 8.43
CA ASP A 134 -0.21 4.45 8.46
C ASP A 134 -1.65 3.99 8.67
N LEU A 135 -2.22 4.28 9.85
CA LEU A 135 -3.61 3.98 10.18
C LEU A 135 -4.54 5.19 10.00
N SER A 136 -4.07 6.26 9.36
CA SER A 136 -4.87 7.45 9.10
C SER A 136 -6.01 7.11 8.13
N ASP A 137 -7.24 7.51 8.45
CA ASP A 137 -8.36 7.31 7.53
C ASP A 137 -8.10 8.12 6.25
N GLU A 138 -8.05 7.45 5.10
CA GLU A 138 -7.84 8.07 3.78
C GLU A 138 -9.04 8.95 3.33
N GLN A 139 -10.13 9.00 4.10
CA GLN A 139 -11.30 9.84 3.81
C GLN A 139 -11.12 11.30 4.26
N LYS A 140 -10.08 11.99 3.76
CA LYS A 140 -9.92 13.44 4.02
C LYS A 140 -9.83 14.37 2.82
N ASP A 141 -9.96 13.90 1.58
CA ASP A 141 -9.73 14.76 0.41
C ASP A 141 -10.79 14.69 -0.72
N GLU A 142 -12.10 14.61 -0.40
CA GLU A 142 -13.15 14.82 -1.44
C GLU A 142 -14.24 15.87 -1.13
N ASP A 143 -14.30 16.49 0.05
CA ASP A 143 -15.33 17.51 0.37
C ASP A 143 -14.75 18.92 0.64
N LYS A 144 -13.86 19.39 -0.24
CA LYS A 144 -13.55 20.82 -0.38
C LYS A 144 -13.34 21.19 -1.85
N GLN A 145 -14.43 21.28 -2.60
CA GLN A 145 -14.55 22.15 -3.78
C GLN A 145 -15.75 23.07 -3.60
#